data_AF-A0A7C5R2L5-F1
#
_entry.id   AF-A0A7C5R2L5-F1
#
_cell.length_a   1.000
_cell.length_b   1.000
_cell.length_c   1.000
_cell.angle_alpha   90.00
_cell.angle_beta   90.00
_cell.angle_gamma   90.00
#
_symmetry.space_group_name_H-M   'P 1'
#
loop_
_entity.id
_entity.type
_entity.pdbx_description
1 polymer ?
#
loop_
_entity_poly.entity_id
_entity_poly.type
_entity_poly.pdbx_seq_one_letter_code
_entity_poly.pdbx_strand_id
1 'polypeptide(L)'
;MEKITFTCETITPMFIAGADGKTPELRAPGIKGALRFWWRAVNGHLSLKELKKREAEIFGGTDPARRSRVVVRVLEKSKEKIKISNTPHHRNGYCKRGNTNCNFRGGQCTKAKERHAVLYNFDLIVCF
;
A
#
# COMPACT_ATOMS: atom_id res chain seq x y z
N MET A 1 5.51 -27.11 3.62
CA MET A 1 5.34 -25.65 3.48
C MET A 1 4.04 -25.30 4.16
N GLU A 2 4.12 -24.65 5.30
CA GLU A 2 2.93 -24.23 6.03
C GLU A 2 2.35 -22.99 5.35
N LYS A 3 1.02 -22.88 5.35
CA LYS A 3 0.32 -21.73 4.77
C LYS A 3 -0.74 -21.22 5.73
N ILE A 4 -0.89 -19.91 5.77
CA ILE A 4 -1.96 -19.22 6.48
C ILE A 4 -2.69 -18.34 5.45
N THR A 5 -4.02 -18.43 5.43
CA THR A 5 -4.86 -17.64 4.54
C THR A 5 -5.71 -16.69 5.37
N PHE A 6 -5.70 -15.41 5.00
CA PHE A 6 -6.56 -14.39 5.56
C PHE A 6 -7.53 -13.92 4.48
N THR A 7 -8.82 -13.89 4.79
CA THR A 7 -9.81 -13.23 3.93
C THR A 7 -9.90 -11.76 4.35
N CYS A 8 -9.63 -10.87 3.40
CA CYS A 8 -9.47 -9.44 3.64
C CYS A 8 -10.42 -8.63 2.77
N GLU A 9 -10.90 -7.53 3.35
CA GLU A 9 -11.67 -6.50 2.69
C GLU A 9 -11.05 -5.14 2.97
N THR A 10 -11.03 -4.26 1.97
CA THR A 10 -10.63 -2.87 2.16
C THR A 10 -11.78 -2.06 2.76
N ILE A 11 -11.56 -1.45 3.92
CA ILE A 11 -12.55 -0.57 4.56
C ILE A 11 -12.59 0.80 3.85
N THR A 12 -11.45 1.29 3.39
CA THR A 12 -11.32 2.58 2.71
C THR A 12 -10.78 2.40 1.28
N PRO A 13 -11.22 3.22 0.32
CA PRO A 13 -10.74 3.13 -1.06
C PRO A 13 -9.23 3.28 -1.15
N MET A 14 -8.58 2.30 -1.79
CA MET A 14 -7.14 2.30 -1.94
C MET A 14 -6.71 3.06 -3.19
N PHE A 15 -5.78 4.01 -3.02
CA PHE A 15 -5.08 4.67 -4.12
C PHE A 15 -3.77 3.95 -4.39
N ILE A 16 -3.81 2.98 -5.29
CA ILE A 16 -2.65 2.16 -5.68
C ILE A 16 -2.43 2.25 -7.18
N ALA A 17 -1.17 2.11 -7.61
CA ALA A 17 -0.79 2.15 -9.02
C ALA A 17 -0.25 0.78 -9.43
N GLY A 18 -0.80 0.25 -10.52
CA GLY A 18 -0.31 -0.95 -11.19
C GLY A 18 0.91 -0.68 -12.04
N ALA A 19 1.33 -1.69 -12.82
CA ALA A 19 2.55 -1.62 -13.63
C ALA A 19 2.58 -0.46 -14.64
N ASP A 20 1.42 -0.04 -15.15
CA ASP A 20 1.27 1.07 -16.11
C ASP A 20 1.19 2.47 -15.44
N GLY A 21 1.25 2.53 -14.11
CA GLY A 21 1.12 3.76 -13.33
C GLY A 21 -0.27 4.39 -13.34
N LYS A 22 -1.27 3.76 -13.98
CA LYS A 22 -2.61 4.32 -14.19
C LYS A 22 -3.71 3.42 -13.67
N THR A 23 -3.60 2.12 -13.92
CA THR A 23 -4.59 1.12 -13.54
C THR A 23 -4.33 0.71 -12.10
N PRO A 24 -5.28 0.88 -11.16
CA PRO A 24 -5.06 0.42 -9.79
C PRO A 24 -5.01 -1.10 -9.72
N GLU A 25 -3.99 -1.63 -9.04
CA GLU A 25 -3.71 -3.06 -8.93
C GLU A 25 -3.13 -3.37 -7.54
N LEU A 26 -3.74 -4.33 -6.82
CA LEU A 26 -3.23 -4.80 -5.54
C LEU A 26 -2.14 -5.86 -5.76
N ARG A 27 -0.89 -5.54 -5.41
CA ARG A 27 0.27 -6.38 -5.69
C ARG A 27 0.88 -6.94 -4.40
N ALA A 28 1.19 -8.24 -4.41
CA ALA A 28 1.80 -8.93 -3.27
C ALA A 28 3.12 -8.28 -2.75
N PRO A 29 4.02 -7.74 -3.59
CA PRO A 29 5.21 -7.04 -3.10
C PRO A 29 4.90 -5.82 -2.22
N GLY A 30 3.82 -5.08 -2.50
CA GLY A 30 3.41 -3.93 -1.70
C GLY A 30 2.99 -4.35 -0.29
N ILE A 31 2.16 -5.39 -0.19
CA ILE A 31 1.75 -5.97 1.10
C ILE A 31 2.96 -6.53 1.85
N LYS A 32 3.85 -7.25 1.16
CA LYS A 32 5.08 -7.78 1.76
C LYS A 32 5.97 -6.67 2.31
N GLY A 33 6.07 -5.53 1.62
CA GLY A 33 6.77 -4.34 2.09
C GLY A 33 6.17 -3.78 3.38
N ALA A 34 4.83 -3.69 3.45
CA ALA A 34 4.12 -3.25 4.66
C ALA A 34 4.33 -4.21 5.84
N LEU A 35 4.26 -5.53 5.61
CA LEU A 35 4.57 -6.54 6.62
C LEU A 35 6.00 -6.41 7.15
N ARG A 36 6.97 -6.21 6.26
CA ARG A 36 8.38 -6.00 6.62
C ARG A 36 8.55 -4.72 7.45
N PHE A 37 7.87 -3.64 7.09
CA PHE A 37 7.86 -2.41 7.88
C PHE A 37 7.29 -2.62 9.29
N TRP A 38 6.12 -3.23 9.41
CA TRP A 38 5.48 -3.46 10.70
C TRP A 38 6.26 -4.43 11.58
N TRP A 39 6.89 -5.43 10.99
CA TRP A 39 7.80 -6.31 11.71
C TRP A 39 8.95 -5.50 12.35
N ARG A 40 9.56 -4.54 11.63
CA ARG A 40 10.58 -3.66 12.22
C ARG A 40 10.02 -2.77 13.32
N ALA A 41 8.82 -2.21 13.14
CA ALA A 41 8.19 -1.33 14.12
C ALA A 41 7.93 -2.05 15.46
N VAL A 42 7.44 -3.29 15.41
CA VAL A 42 7.22 -4.12 16.61
C VAL A 42 8.55 -4.57 17.25
N ASN A 43 9.60 -4.75 16.44
CA ASN A 43 10.93 -5.16 16.92
C ASN A 43 11.89 -3.98 17.17
N GLY A 44 11.36 -2.78 17.41
CA GLY A 44 12.16 -1.55 17.63
C GLY A 44 13.06 -1.58 18.86
N HIS A 45 12.87 -2.55 19.76
CA HIS A 45 13.72 -2.77 20.94
C HIS A 45 15.07 -3.44 20.60
N LEU A 46 15.22 -4.01 19.40
CA LEU A 46 16.47 -4.65 18.98
C LEU A 46 17.52 -3.63 18.55
N SER A 47 18.79 -3.97 18.72
CA SER A 47 19.87 -3.20 18.10
C SER A 47 19.74 -3.23 16.57
N LEU A 48 20.21 -2.19 15.89
CA LEU A 48 20.13 -2.11 14.42
C LEU A 48 20.76 -3.33 13.73
N LYS A 49 21.86 -3.86 14.29
CA LYS A 49 22.56 -5.04 13.77
C LYS A 49 21.69 -6.29 13.88
N GLU A 50 21.07 -6.52 15.04
CA GLU A 50 20.19 -7.67 15.25
C GLU A 50 18.90 -7.56 14.45
N LEU A 51 18.31 -6.36 14.38
CA LEU A 51 17.12 -6.09 13.60
C LEU A 51 17.33 -6.47 12.12
N LYS A 52 18.41 -5.98 11.51
CA LYS A 52 18.76 -6.29 10.12
C LYS A 52 18.99 -7.79 9.90
N LYS A 53 19.70 -8.44 10.83
CA LYS A 53 19.98 -9.89 10.76
C LYS A 53 18.69 -10.70 10.76
N ARG A 54 17.82 -10.49 11.75
CA ARG A 54 16.55 -11.22 11.91
C ARG A 54 15.55 -10.89 10.79
N GLU A 55 15.52 -9.64 10.33
CA GLU A 55 14.71 -9.25 9.17
C GLU A 55 15.12 -10.03 7.90
N ALA A 56 16.43 -10.11 7.62
CA ALA A 56 16.96 -10.82 6.47
C ALA A 56 16.76 -12.35 6.56
N GLU A 57 16.69 -12.91 7.77
CA GLU A 57 16.33 -14.32 8.01
C GLU A 57 14.89 -14.64 7.57
N ILE A 58 13.97 -13.69 7.70
CA ILE A 58 12.55 -13.87 7.39
C ILE A 58 12.24 -13.45 5.95
N PHE A 59 12.57 -12.19 5.61
CA PHE A 59 12.16 -11.53 4.36
C PHE A 59 13.22 -11.62 3.25
N GLY A 60 14.40 -12.14 3.55
CA GLY A 60 15.55 -12.17 2.64
C GLY A 60 16.31 -10.83 2.59
N GLY A 61 17.49 -10.88 1.99
CA GLY A 61 18.41 -9.76 1.89
C GLY A 61 19.49 -9.99 0.84
N THR A 62 20.24 -8.94 0.51
CA THR A 62 21.35 -8.99 -0.46
C THR A 62 22.71 -9.13 0.23
N ASP A 63 22.81 -8.79 1.50
CA ASP A 63 24.04 -8.88 2.29
C ASP A 63 23.72 -9.35 3.73
N PRO A 64 23.89 -10.64 4.05
CA PRO A 64 24.25 -11.74 3.13
C PRO A 64 23.11 -12.07 2.15
N ALA A 65 23.45 -12.50 0.93
CA ALA A 65 22.48 -12.89 -0.08
C ALA A 65 21.62 -14.07 0.42
N ARG A 66 20.33 -13.83 0.64
CA ARG A 66 19.40 -14.82 1.17
C ARG A 66 18.01 -14.65 0.57
N ARG A 67 17.45 -15.76 0.08
CA ARG A 67 16.06 -15.82 -0.35
C ARG A 67 15.12 -15.70 0.85
N SER A 68 14.03 -14.97 0.67
CA SER A 68 12.94 -14.89 1.64
C SER A 68 12.39 -16.26 1.98
N ARG A 69 12.22 -16.55 3.28
CA ARG A 69 11.48 -17.74 3.75
C ARG A 69 9.97 -17.55 3.61
N VAL A 70 9.52 -16.30 3.67
CA VAL A 70 8.10 -15.95 3.50
C VAL A 70 7.76 -15.64 2.04
N VAL A 71 6.72 -16.29 1.52
CA VAL A 71 6.10 -15.99 0.22
C VAL A 71 4.70 -15.43 0.46
N VAL A 72 4.39 -14.29 -0.14
CA VAL A 72 3.08 -13.65 -0.05
C VAL A 72 2.39 -13.75 -1.41
N ARG A 73 1.13 -14.17 -1.42
CA ARG A 73 0.27 -14.20 -2.61
C ARG A 73 -1.03 -13.47 -2.31
N VAL A 74 -1.58 -12.82 -3.34
CA VAL A 74 -2.87 -12.14 -3.30
C VAL A 74 -3.76 -12.83 -4.32
N LEU A 75 -4.90 -13.34 -3.86
CA LEU A 75 -5.95 -13.87 -4.72
C LEU A 75 -7.12 -12.89 -4.68
N GLU A 76 -7.26 -12.10 -5.74
CA GLU A 76 -8.38 -11.18 -5.90
C GLU A 76 -9.69 -11.96 -6.03
N LYS A 77 -10.69 -11.65 -5.18
CA LYS A 77 -12.05 -12.21 -5.27
C LYS A 77 -12.97 -11.25 -6.00
N SER A 78 -12.95 -9.99 -5.60
CA SER A 78 -13.67 -8.92 -6.30
C SER A 78 -12.95 -7.59 -6.14
N LYS A 79 -13.21 -6.69 -7.08
CA LYS A 79 -12.76 -5.31 -7.01
C LYS A 79 -13.84 -4.36 -7.51
N GLU A 80 -13.98 -3.24 -6.84
CA GLU A 80 -14.86 -2.14 -7.24
C GLU A 80 -14.02 -0.91 -7.54
N LYS A 81 -14.07 -0.45 -8.80
CA LYS A 81 -13.38 0.76 -9.22
C LYS A 81 -14.26 1.97 -8.93
N ILE A 82 -13.73 2.91 -8.17
CA ILE A 82 -14.41 4.18 -7.89
C ILE A 82 -13.54 5.36 -8.31
N LYS A 83 -14.17 6.51 -8.53
CA LYS A 83 -13.47 7.78 -8.71
C LYS A 83 -13.77 8.66 -7.50
N ILE A 84 -12.73 9.02 -6.77
CA ILE A 84 -12.86 9.85 -5.57
C ILE A 84 -11.62 10.74 -5.43
N SER A 85 -11.79 11.93 -4.85
CA SER A 85 -10.65 12.78 -4.51
C SER A 85 -9.95 12.22 -3.28
N ASN A 86 -8.61 12.12 -3.35
CA ASN A 86 -7.80 11.79 -2.17
C ASN A 86 -7.79 12.91 -1.13
N THR A 87 -8.21 14.12 -1.50
CA THR A 87 -8.26 15.27 -0.61
C THR A 87 -9.66 15.92 -0.65
N PRO A 88 -10.67 15.24 -0.08
CA PRO A 88 -12.07 15.67 -0.19
C PRO A 88 -12.31 17.08 0.37
N HIS A 89 -11.50 17.53 1.33
CA HIS A 89 -11.56 18.88 1.88
C HIS A 89 -11.22 19.99 0.86
N HIS A 90 -10.64 19.67 -0.31
CA HIS A 90 -10.39 20.66 -1.37
C HIS A 90 -11.58 20.86 -2.33
N ARG A 91 -12.70 20.15 -2.17
CA ARG A 91 -13.79 20.09 -3.16
C ARG A 91 -14.83 21.23 -3.05
N ASN A 92 -15.00 21.82 -1.84
CA ASN A 92 -16.13 22.72 -1.53
C ASN A 92 -15.70 24.15 -1.10
N GLY A 93 -14.77 24.78 -1.82
CA GLY A 93 -14.44 26.19 -1.59
C GLY A 93 -13.60 26.49 -0.33
N TYR A 94 -13.27 25.48 0.49
CA TYR A 94 -12.27 25.61 1.56
C TYR A 94 -10.87 25.98 1.04
N CYS A 95 -10.59 25.68 -0.23
CA CYS A 95 -9.37 26.07 -0.92
C CYS A 95 -9.60 27.46 -1.52
N LYS A 96 -8.99 28.48 -0.89
CA LYS A 96 -9.06 29.88 -1.36
C LYS A 96 -8.13 30.07 -2.57
N ARG A 97 -8.62 30.74 -3.63
CA ARG A 97 -7.77 31.18 -4.76
C ARG A 97 -6.71 32.15 -4.21
N GLY A 98 -5.43 31.89 -4.48
CA GLY A 98 -4.31 32.73 -4.02
C GLY A 98 -3.58 32.21 -2.76
N ASN A 99 -3.97 31.09 -2.16
CA ASN A 99 -3.10 30.40 -1.20
C ASN A 99 -1.98 29.66 -1.96
N THR A 100 -0.72 29.86 -1.57
CA THR A 100 0.47 29.23 -2.19
C THR A 100 0.38 27.71 -2.30
N ASN A 101 -0.43 27.06 -1.46
CA ASN A 101 -0.58 25.62 -1.43
C ASN A 101 -1.68 25.05 -2.36
N CYS A 102 -2.40 25.88 -3.10
CA CYS A 102 -3.57 25.48 -3.90
C CYS A 102 -3.45 25.96 -5.36
N ASN A 103 -3.03 25.06 -6.27
CA ASN A 103 -3.05 25.33 -7.70
C ASN A 103 -4.43 25.03 -8.30
N PHE A 104 -4.95 25.94 -9.14
CA PHE A 104 -6.24 25.79 -9.81
C PHE A 104 -6.06 25.56 -11.31
N ARG A 105 -6.84 24.65 -11.89
CA ARG A 105 -6.93 24.43 -13.35
C ARG A 105 -8.39 24.19 -13.71
N GLY A 106 -8.92 24.95 -14.68
CA GLY A 106 -10.33 24.83 -15.09
C GLY A 106 -11.31 25.15 -13.96
N GLY A 107 -11.00 26.14 -13.11
CA GLY A 107 -11.87 26.56 -12.01
C GLY A 107 -11.82 25.68 -10.75
N GLN A 108 -11.20 24.50 -10.80
CA GLN A 108 -11.07 23.58 -9.66
C GLN A 108 -9.63 23.47 -9.16
N CYS A 109 -9.45 23.27 -7.85
CA CYS A 109 -8.14 22.92 -7.28
C CYS A 109 -7.65 21.59 -7.85
N THR A 110 -6.39 21.51 -8.28
CA THR A 110 -5.80 20.29 -8.83
C THR A 110 -5.74 19.14 -7.83
N LYS A 111 -5.70 19.44 -6.53
CA LYS A 111 -5.77 18.46 -5.43
C LYS A 111 -7.17 17.87 -5.24
N ALA A 112 -8.21 18.64 -5.58
CA ALA A 112 -9.61 18.19 -5.52
C ALA A 112 -10.00 17.26 -6.67
N LYS A 113 -9.11 17.06 -7.66
CA LYS A 113 -9.39 16.16 -8.79
C LYS A 113 -9.60 14.74 -8.29
N GLU A 114 -10.63 14.11 -8.82
CA GLU A 114 -10.88 12.70 -8.58
C GLU A 114 -9.76 11.86 -9.20
N ARG A 115 -9.42 10.78 -8.50
CA ARG A 115 -8.48 9.77 -8.94
C ARG A 115 -9.16 8.42 -8.89
N HIS A 116 -8.65 7.48 -9.69
CA HIS A 116 -9.06 6.10 -9.60
C HIS A 116 -8.62 5.54 -8.24
N ALA A 117 -9.57 5.00 -7.50
CA ALA A 117 -9.36 4.23 -6.30
C ALA A 117 -10.11 2.91 -6.42
N VAL A 118 -9.74 1.92 -5.61
CA VAL A 118 -10.36 0.61 -5.67
C VAL A 118 -10.63 0.08 -4.27
N LEU A 119 -11.79 -0.55 -4.12
CA LEU A 119 -12.11 -1.41 -2.99
C LEU A 119 -11.91 -2.86 -3.41
N TYR A 120 -11.27 -3.67 -2.56
CA TYR A 120 -10.93 -5.06 -2.82
C TYR A 120 -11.54 -5.98 -1.77
N ASN A 121 -12.04 -7.13 -2.24
CA ASN A 121 -12.13 -8.36 -1.46
C ASN A 121 -11.10 -9.34 -2.00
N PHE A 122 -10.24 -9.88 -1.14
CA PHE A 122 -9.15 -10.76 -1.58
C PHE A 122 -8.75 -11.74 -0.46
N ASP A 123 -8.14 -12.85 -0.85
CA ASP A 123 -7.44 -13.71 0.08
C ASP A 123 -5.94 -13.38 0.05
N LEU A 124 -5.38 -13.09 1.23
CA LEU A 124 -3.96 -12.96 1.48
C LEU A 124 -3.42 -14.31 1.94
N ILE A 125 -2.57 -14.93 1.13
CA ILE A 125 -1.97 -16.24 1.42
C ILE A 125 -0.50 -16.01 1.75
N VAL A 126 -0.11 -16.41 2.96
CA VAL A 126 1.28 -16.33 3.45
C VAL A 126 1.82 -17.73 3.63
N CYS A 127 2.90 -18.06 2.92
CA CYS A 127 3.58 -19.35 2.99
C CYS A 127 4.94 -19.20 3.68
N PHE A 128 5.29 -20.17 4.54
CA PHE A 128 6.55 -20.23 5.30
C PHE A 128 7.33 -21.51 5.01
#